data_AF-A0A8T7KZL2-F1
#
_entry.id   AF-A0A8T7KZL2-F1
#
_cell.length_a   1.000
_cell.length_b   1.000
_cell.length_c   1.000
_cell.angle_alpha   90.00
_cell.angle_beta   90.00
_cell.angle_gamma   90.00
#
_symmetry.space_group_name_H-M   'P 1'
#
loop_
_entity.id
_entity.type
_entity.pdbx_description
1 polymer ?
#
loop_
_entity_poly.entity_id
_entity_poly.type
_entity_poly.pdbx_seq_one_letter_code
_entity_poly.pdbx_strand_id
1 'polypeptide(L)'
;MEHLRAVWQRLRPFQISFLVVGVFVAGFVLGSQYHVSQAQSDLEPPAEAEALFAPFWQVYNLIADEYLEPVEPEALVDGAIQGMFDVLGDEFSG
;
A
#
# COMPACT_ATOMS: atom_id res chain seq x y z
N MET A 1 4.28 -58.75 5.45
CA MET A 1 5.18 -57.75 4.84
C MET A 1 4.49 -56.84 3.80
N GLU A 2 3.27 -57.14 3.34
CA GLU A 2 2.55 -56.29 2.36
C GLU A 2 1.61 -55.25 2.99
N HIS A 3 0.97 -55.56 4.12
CA HIS A 3 0.09 -54.62 4.85
C HIS A 3 0.82 -53.39 5.40
N LEU A 4 2.13 -53.51 5.69
CA LEU A 4 2.97 -52.38 6.13
C LEU A 4 3.24 -51.37 5.00
N ARG A 5 3.23 -51.83 3.73
CA ARG A 5 3.48 -50.96 2.56
C ARG A 5 2.24 -50.15 2.18
N ALA A 6 1.04 -50.69 2.39
CA ALA A 6 -0.22 -50.04 2.07
C ALA A 6 -0.54 -48.85 3.00
N VAL A 7 -0.21 -48.97 4.29
CA VAL A 7 -0.34 -47.86 5.27
C VAL A 7 0.63 -46.72 4.92
N TRP A 8 1.84 -47.06 4.47
CA TRP A 8 2.84 -46.08 4.05
C TRP A 8 2.42 -45.29 2.81
N GLN A 9 1.72 -45.92 1.84
CA GLN A 9 1.19 -45.22 0.67
C GLN A 9 0.02 -44.27 1.00
N ARG A 10 -0.75 -44.56 2.05
CA ARG A 10 -1.88 -43.73 2.50
C ARG A 10 -1.45 -42.46 3.24
N LEU A 11 -0.24 -42.44 3.80
CA LEU A 11 0.35 -41.29 4.50
C LEU A 11 1.25 -40.41 3.59
N ARG A 12 1.70 -40.95 2.45
CA ARG A 12 2.47 -40.19 1.43
C ARG A 12 1.79 -38.90 0.94
N PRO A 13 0.47 -38.83 0.65
CA PRO A 13 -0.13 -37.58 0.18
C PRO A 13 -0.07 -36.48 1.25
N PHE A 14 -0.23 -36.81 2.53
CA PHE A 14 -0.11 -35.85 3.62
C PHE A 14 1.31 -35.30 3.76
N GLN A 15 2.33 -36.14 3.57
CA GLN A 15 3.73 -35.70 3.57
C GLN A 15 4.05 -34.78 2.40
N ILE A 16 3.54 -35.07 1.20
CA ILE A 16 3.73 -34.23 0.01
C ILE A 16 3.03 -32.88 0.19
N SER A 17 1.80 -32.86 0.68
CA SER A 17 1.09 -31.61 0.96
C SER A 17 1.84 -30.76 1.99
N PHE A 18 2.37 -31.37 3.04
CA PHE A 18 3.18 -30.66 4.04
C PHE A 18 4.45 -30.05 3.44
N LEU A 19 5.15 -30.79 2.58
CA LEU A 19 6.32 -30.27 1.87
C LEU A 19 5.97 -29.12 0.92
N VAL A 20 4.87 -29.21 0.18
CA VAL A 20 4.42 -28.14 -0.74
C VAL A 20 4.09 -26.87 0.05
N VAL A 21 3.35 -26.99 1.16
CA VAL A 21 3.04 -25.85 2.04
C VAL A 21 4.33 -25.27 2.63
N GLY A 22 5.26 -26.11 3.08
CA GLY A 22 6.54 -25.64 3.61
C GLY A 22 7.36 -24.86 2.60
N VAL A 23 7.47 -25.35 1.36
CA VAL A 23 8.16 -24.66 0.26
C VAL A 23 7.44 -23.36 -0.11
N PHE A 24 6.11 -23.36 -0.14
CA PHE A 24 5.32 -22.16 -0.43
C PHE A 24 5.51 -21.08 0.64
N VAL A 25 5.42 -21.44 1.92
CA VAL A 25 5.62 -20.50 3.04
C VAL A 25 7.05 -19.96 3.05
N ALA A 26 8.05 -20.83 2.84
CA ALA A 26 9.44 -20.39 2.74
C ALA A 26 9.65 -19.41 1.57
N GLY A 27 9.08 -19.71 0.41
CA GLY A 27 9.10 -18.82 -0.76
C GLY A 27 8.37 -17.49 -0.51
N PHE A 28 7.21 -17.52 0.15
CA PHE A 28 6.45 -16.33 0.50
C PHE A 28 7.20 -15.43 1.48
N VAL A 29 7.77 -16.00 2.54
CA VAL A 29 8.55 -15.24 3.54
C VAL A 29 9.77 -14.61 2.87
N LEU A 30 10.54 -15.37 2.08
CA LEU A 30 11.68 -14.85 1.34
C LEU A 30 11.27 -13.77 0.34
N GLY A 31 10.18 -13.97 -0.41
CA GLY A 31 9.67 -12.98 -1.37
C GLY A 31 9.17 -11.70 -0.72
N SER A 32 8.54 -11.79 0.46
CA SER A 32 8.02 -10.63 1.20
C SER A 32 9.13 -9.77 1.84
N GLN A 33 10.30 -10.35 2.10
CA GLN A 33 11.46 -9.64 2.67
C GLN A 33 12.19 -8.78 1.62
N TYR A 34 12.10 -9.16 0.35
CA TYR A 34 12.54 -8.30 -0.76
C TYR A 34 11.47 -7.26 -1.02
N HIS A 35 11.50 -6.20 -0.21
CA HIS A 35 10.71 -4.98 -0.37
C HIS A 35 10.63 -4.57 -1.85
N VAL A 36 9.43 -4.15 -2.25
CA VAL A 36 9.14 -3.54 -3.55
C VAL A 36 10.21 -2.48 -3.84
N SER A 37 11.05 -2.83 -4.81
CA SER A 37 12.32 -2.21 -5.16
C SER A 37 12.18 -0.74 -5.54
N GLN A 38 12.86 0.16 -4.81
CA GLN A 38 13.39 1.50 -5.19
C GLN A 38 12.44 2.54 -5.83
N ALA A 39 11.47 2.16 -6.65
CA ALA A 39 10.52 3.05 -7.33
C ALA A 39 9.40 3.57 -6.40
N GLN A 40 9.22 2.96 -5.23
CA GLN A 40 8.25 3.40 -4.23
C GLN A 40 8.82 4.42 -3.24
N SER A 41 10.15 4.61 -3.23
CA SER A 41 10.81 5.61 -2.37
C SER A 41 10.43 7.05 -2.74
N ASP A 42 10.09 7.31 -4.01
CA ASP A 42 9.62 8.63 -4.47
C ASP A 42 8.15 8.89 -4.14
N LEU A 43 7.42 7.86 -3.67
CA LEU A 43 6.00 7.95 -3.31
C LEU A 43 5.78 8.03 -1.80
N GLU A 44 6.82 7.86 -0.99
CA GLU A 44 6.75 8.12 0.43
C GLU A 44 6.82 9.63 0.68
N PRO A 45 5.90 10.21 1.47
CA PRO A 45 6.02 11.59 1.90
C PRO A 45 7.39 11.80 2.56
N PRO A 46 8.05 12.95 2.34
CA PRO A 46 9.28 13.30 3.06
C PRO A 46 9.12 13.09 4.57
N ALA A 47 10.20 12.75 5.27
CA ALA A 47 10.16 12.44 6.71
C ALA A 47 9.52 13.54 7.58
N GLU A 48 9.45 14.78 7.08
CA GLU A 48 8.90 15.97 7.74
C GLU A 48 7.54 16.41 7.16
N ALA A 49 7.02 15.69 6.17
CA ALA A 49 5.80 16.05 5.45
C ALA A 49 4.58 16.11 6.37
N GLU A 50 4.47 15.23 7.36
CA GLU A 50 3.33 15.23 8.29
C GLU A 50 3.16 16.57 9.01
N ALA A 51 4.26 17.17 9.47
CA ALA A 51 4.23 18.48 10.13
C ALA A 51 3.91 19.61 9.15
N LEU A 52 4.46 19.54 7.93
CA LEU A 52 4.24 20.55 6.89
C LEU A 52 2.80 20.53 6.33
N PHE A 53 2.18 19.35 6.26
CA PHE A 53 0.81 19.16 5.78
C PHE A 53 -0.25 19.26 6.90
N ALA A 54 0.13 19.37 8.17
CA ALA A 54 -0.84 19.52 9.26
C ALA A 54 -1.83 20.70 9.05
N PRO A 55 -1.39 21.91 8.60
CA PRO A 55 -2.32 23.00 8.31
C PRO A 55 -3.26 22.71 7.13
N PHE A 56 -2.79 21.95 6.13
CA PHE A 56 -3.62 21.51 5.01
C PHE A 56 -4.80 20.66 5.51
N TRP A 57 -4.52 19.65 6.33
CA TRP A 57 -5.56 18.80 6.90
C TRP A 57 -6.53 19.55 7.80
N GLN A 58 -6.04 20.53 8.56
CA GLN A 58 -6.90 21.38 9.39
C GLN A 58 -7.94 22.12 8.56
N VAL A 59 -7.51 22.76 7.46
CA VAL A 59 -8.41 23.53 6.59
C VAL A 59 -9.33 22.62 5.79
N TYR A 60 -8.81 21.51 5.26
CA TYR A 60 -9.61 20.51 4.55
C TYR A 60 -10.75 20.00 5.43
N ASN A 61 -10.46 19.58 6.66
CA ASN A 61 -11.48 19.10 7.60
C ASN A 61 -12.47 20.19 7.98
N LEU A 62 -11.99 21.43 8.22
CA LEU A 62 -12.87 22.55 8.51
C LEU A 62 -13.90 22.78 7.40
N ILE A 63 -13.48 22.73 6.13
CA ILE A 63 -14.40 22.89 5.00
C ILE A 63 -15.32 21.68 4.87
N ALA A 64 -14.79 20.47 4.97
CA ALA A 64 -15.58 19.25 4.87
C ALA A 64 -16.68 19.14 5.94
N ASP A 65 -16.39 19.61 7.16
CA ASP A 65 -17.29 19.47 8.31
C ASP A 65 -18.20 20.68 8.53
N GLU A 66 -17.73 21.90 8.24
CA GLU A 66 -18.42 23.14 8.62
C GLU A 66 -18.91 24.00 7.43
N TYR A 67 -18.58 23.64 6.18
CA TYR A 67 -19.07 24.41 5.03
C TYR A 67 -20.57 24.18 4.82
N LEU A 68 -21.27 25.26 4.46
CA LEU A 68 -22.74 25.28 4.38
C LEU A 68 -23.30 24.38 3.29
N GLU A 69 -22.57 24.25 2.18
CA GLU A 69 -22.98 23.51 1.00
C GLU A 69 -22.14 22.24 0.85
N PRO A 70 -22.67 21.18 0.22
CA PRO A 70 -21.85 20.00 -0.07
C PRO A 70 -20.73 20.38 -1.03
N VAL A 71 -19.50 19.94 -0.71
CA VAL A 71 -18.33 20.09 -1.56
C VAL A 71 -17.83 18.71 -1.94
N GLU A 72 -17.55 18.51 -3.23
CA GLU A 72 -16.91 17.28 -3.71
C GLU A 72 -15.46 17.23 -3.20
N PRO A 73 -15.04 16.18 -2.48
CA PRO A 73 -13.68 16.04 -1.97
C PRO A 73 -12.60 16.19 -3.04
N GLU A 74 -12.87 15.65 -4.23
CA GLU A 74 -11.98 15.72 -5.38
C GLU A 74 -11.73 17.18 -5.80
N ALA A 75 -12.75 18.04 -5.76
CA ALA A 75 -12.60 19.45 -6.11
C ALA A 75 -11.68 20.20 -5.13
N LEU A 76 -11.71 19.84 -3.83
CA LEU A 76 -10.82 20.42 -2.83
C LEU A 76 -9.36 19.99 -3.03
N VAL A 77 -9.16 18.71 -3.34
CA VAL A 77 -7.82 18.17 -3.58
C VAL A 77 -7.24 18.71 -4.88
N ASP A 78 -8.01 18.73 -5.98
CA ASP A 78 -7.59 19.27 -7.27
C ASP A 78 -7.26 20.76 -7.16
N GLY A 79 -8.08 21.53 -6.44
CA GLY A 79 -7.81 22.95 -6.18
C GLY A 79 -6.53 23.17 -5.38
N ALA A 80 -6.23 22.31 -4.40
CA ALA A 80 -4.99 22.38 -3.64
C ALA A 80 -3.77 22.03 -4.50
N ILE A 81 -3.89 21.04 -5.40
CA ILE A 81 -2.84 20.68 -6.37
C ILE A 81 -2.58 21.84 -7.33
N GLN A 82 -3.64 22.42 -7.89
CA GLN A 82 -3.53 23.56 -8.80
C GLN A 82 -2.88 24.76 -8.11
N GLY A 83 -3.24 25.03 -6.85
CA GLY A 83 -2.59 26.09 -6.06
C GLY A 83 -1.09 25.88 -5.86
N MET A 84 -0.60 24.63 -5.80
CA MET A 84 0.84 24.36 -5.75
C MET A 84 1.55 24.74 -7.06
N PHE A 85 0.91 24.50 -8.22
CA PHE A 85 1.44 24.93 -9.51
C PHE A 85 1.40 26.45 -9.70
N ASP A 86 0.32 27.11 -9.26
CA ASP A 86 0.16 28.56 -9.36
C ASP A 86 1.28 29.33 -8.64
N VAL A 87 1.79 28.79 -7.51
CA VAL A 87 2.91 29.37 -6.76
C VAL A 87 4.22 29.39 -7.57
N LEU A 88 4.40 28.48 -8.52
CA LEU A 88 5.60 28.45 -9.36
C LEU A 88 5.63 29.59 -10.38
N GLY A 89 4.48 30.19 -10.70
CA GLY A 89 4.36 31.26 -11.69
C GLY A 89 4.72 30.83 -13.12
N ASP A 90 4.76 29.52 -13.38
CA ASP A 90 5.03 28.94 -14.68
C ASP A 90 3.71 28.58 -15.38
N GLU A 91 3.42 29.29 -16.47
CA GLU A 91 2.19 29.13 -17.25
C GLU A 91 2.06 27.75 -17.94
N PHE A 92 3.15 26.97 -18.00
CA PHE A 92 3.17 25.64 -18.59
C PHE A 92 3.14 24.49 -17.56
N SER A 93 3.12 24.82 -16.27
CA SER A 93 3.02 23.84 -15.18
C SER A 93 1.55 23.50 -14.88
N GLY A 94 1.23 22.21 -14.74
CA GLY A 94 -0.10 21.71 -14.43
C GLY A 94 -0.13 20.22 -14.13
#